data_AF-A0A7X6NN99-F1
#
_entry.id   AF-A0A7X6NN99-F1
#
_cell.length_a   1.000
_cell.length_b   1.000
_cell.length_c   1.000
_cell.angle_alpha   90.00
_cell.angle_beta   90.00
_cell.angle_gamma   90.00
#
_symmetry.space_group_name_H-M   'P 1'
#
loop_
_entity.id
_entity.type
_entity.pdbx_description
1 polymer ?
#
loop_
_entity_poly.entity_id
_entity_poly.type
_entity_poly.pdbx_seq_one_letter_code
_entity_poly.pdbx_strand_id
1 'polypeptide(L)'
;MVNEKNNGSRNTKKSCPQKDGFFIRKTVPAYSKLTATADGSLTVTGPYRETYHSLAGAVTESEYVYIACGLRFFIESGIAAGTLPSVIHILEMGLGTGLNAFLACKEELPNTSEIFYRAVEKYPLLPEITDRLGYAKDSVEKALFQSIHSGPWGSPYPITERFTLCKLRCDFLTFKPTHIPAVHVVFYDAFSPAVQPLLWTESALLQIFPYLATGAVLTTYSCTGSFRRVLETLGFTTERLPGTGKKRQILRAVLTRS
;
A
#
# COMPACT_ATOMS: atom_id res chain seq x y z
N MET A 1 34.90 -22.53 -52.82
CA MET A 1 33.54 -22.06 -52.47
C MET A 1 33.01 -23.04 -51.43
N VAL A 2 33.36 -22.93 -50.15
CA VAL A 2 32.94 -21.92 -49.14
C VAL A 2 31.42 -21.89 -48.97
N ASN A 3 31.03 -22.12 -47.70
CA ASN A 3 29.74 -21.92 -47.02
C ASN A 3 28.68 -23.03 -47.07
N GLU A 4 28.01 -23.37 -45.97
CA GLU A 4 28.23 -23.21 -44.52
C GLU A 4 27.11 -24.05 -43.89
N LYS A 5 27.43 -24.92 -42.93
CA LYS A 5 26.43 -25.61 -42.11
C LYS A 5 25.87 -24.58 -41.14
N ASN A 6 24.66 -24.07 -41.39
CA ASN A 6 24.03 -23.17 -40.44
C ASN A 6 23.21 -23.96 -39.41
N ASN A 7 23.82 -24.13 -38.24
CA ASN A 7 23.30 -24.82 -37.09
C ASN A 7 22.41 -23.85 -36.29
N GLY A 8 21.12 -23.77 -36.65
CA GLY A 8 20.14 -22.93 -35.98
C GLY A 8 19.64 -23.53 -34.67
N SER A 9 20.44 -23.42 -33.60
CA SER A 9 20.03 -23.67 -32.22
C SER A 9 18.89 -22.71 -31.83
N ARG A 10 17.63 -23.17 -31.92
CA ARG A 10 16.49 -22.54 -31.23
C ARG A 10 16.58 -22.91 -29.74
N ASN A 11 17.32 -22.08 -29.00
CA ASN A 11 17.32 -22.08 -27.55
C ASN A 11 15.94 -21.56 -27.07
N THR A 12 14.97 -22.46 -27.01
CA THR A 12 13.72 -22.21 -26.28
C THR A 12 14.08 -22.17 -24.80
N LYS A 13 14.46 -20.99 -24.31
CA LYS A 13 14.44 -20.71 -22.88
C LYS A 13 12.97 -20.79 -22.44
N LYS A 14 12.54 -22.01 -22.12
CA LYS A 14 11.44 -22.24 -21.18
C LYS A 14 11.77 -21.37 -19.97
N SER A 15 11.02 -20.28 -19.81
CA SER A 15 11.02 -19.51 -18.58
C SER A 15 10.56 -20.48 -17.49
N CYS A 16 11.54 -21.04 -16.78
CA CYS A 16 11.30 -21.83 -15.60
C CYS A 16 10.49 -20.94 -14.65
N PRO A 17 9.28 -21.33 -14.23
CA PRO A 17 8.59 -20.58 -13.20
C PRO A 17 9.44 -20.70 -11.95
N GLN A 18 9.98 -19.58 -11.46
CA GLN A 18 10.57 -19.53 -10.12
C GLN A 18 9.46 -19.95 -9.15
N LYS A 19 9.62 -21.17 -8.62
CA LYS A 19 8.70 -21.80 -7.67
C LYS A 19 8.94 -21.19 -6.30
N ASP A 20 8.56 -19.95 -6.11
CA ASP A 20 8.45 -19.39 -4.77
C ASP A 20 7.04 -19.71 -4.27
N GLY A 21 6.86 -20.98 -3.91
CA GLY A 21 5.59 -21.66 -3.59
C GLY A 21 4.95 -21.21 -2.27
N PHE A 22 5.04 -19.92 -1.94
CA PHE A 22 4.73 -19.40 -0.62
C PHE A 22 3.22 -19.21 -0.39
N PHE A 23 2.47 -18.92 -1.46
CA PHE A 23 1.00 -18.89 -1.47
C PHE A 23 0.37 -19.75 -2.59
N ILE A 24 1.17 -20.58 -3.27
CA ILE A 24 0.69 -21.45 -4.37
C ILE A 24 0.06 -22.76 -3.83
N ARG A 25 0.21 -23.05 -2.53
CA ARG A 25 -0.43 -24.23 -1.93
C ARG A 25 -1.85 -23.90 -1.50
N LYS A 26 -2.81 -24.77 -1.86
CA LYS A 26 -4.24 -24.78 -1.45
C LYS A 26 -4.47 -24.95 0.07
N THR A 27 -3.50 -24.54 0.89
CA THR A 27 -3.51 -24.68 2.34
C THR A 27 -3.05 -23.36 2.92
N VAL A 28 -3.92 -22.74 3.72
CA VAL A 28 -3.59 -21.58 4.55
C VAL A 28 -2.23 -21.81 5.20
N PRO A 29 -1.23 -20.96 4.96
CA PRO A 29 0.07 -21.16 5.57
C PRO A 29 -0.05 -21.14 7.09
N ALA A 30 0.74 -21.96 7.79
CA ALA A 30 0.70 -22.12 9.25
C ALA A 30 0.86 -20.79 10.03
N TYR A 31 1.31 -19.72 9.37
CA TYR A 31 1.50 -18.39 9.94
C TYR A 31 0.29 -17.45 9.81
N SER A 32 -0.78 -17.78 9.07
CA SER A 32 -1.96 -16.90 8.92
C SER A 32 -2.96 -17.02 10.08
N LYS A 33 -2.50 -16.73 11.30
CA LYS A 33 -3.34 -16.72 12.50
C LYS A 33 -4.04 -15.37 12.65
N LEU A 34 -5.37 -15.38 12.71
CA LEU A 34 -6.16 -14.21 13.10
C LEU A 34 -6.00 -13.94 14.60
N THR A 35 -5.79 -12.69 14.95
CA THR A 35 -5.54 -12.22 16.31
C THR A 35 -6.36 -10.97 16.57
N ALA A 36 -7.08 -10.91 17.69
CA ALA A 36 -7.82 -9.71 18.08
C ALA A 36 -6.87 -8.60 18.54
N THR A 37 -7.18 -7.37 18.18
CA THR A 37 -6.48 -6.16 18.61
C THR A 37 -7.28 -5.45 19.73
N ALA A 38 -6.67 -4.48 20.39
CA ALA A 38 -7.29 -3.84 21.55
C ALA A 38 -8.55 -3.01 21.24
N ASP A 39 -8.75 -2.61 19.97
CA ASP A 39 -9.96 -1.94 19.49
C ASP A 39 -11.05 -2.91 18.99
N GLY A 40 -10.89 -4.21 19.24
CA GLY A 40 -11.86 -5.24 18.86
C GLY A 40 -11.78 -5.69 17.39
N SER A 41 -11.00 -5.00 16.55
CA SER A 41 -10.73 -5.46 15.18
C SER A 41 -9.78 -6.66 15.16
N LEU A 42 -9.67 -7.32 14.00
CA LEU A 42 -8.77 -8.46 13.82
C LEU A 42 -7.56 -8.06 12.98
N THR A 43 -6.39 -8.58 13.33
CA THR A 43 -5.20 -8.58 12.49
C THR A 43 -4.82 -10.01 12.15
N VAL A 44 -3.94 -10.19 11.17
CA VAL A 44 -3.40 -11.51 10.81
C VAL A 44 -1.89 -11.49 10.96
N THR A 45 -1.32 -12.58 11.44
CA THR A 45 0.13 -12.77 11.40
C THR A 45 0.57 -13.02 9.95
N GLY A 46 1.50 -12.20 9.49
CA GLY A 46 2.12 -12.29 8.19
C GLY A 46 3.30 -13.27 8.18
N PRO A 47 3.94 -13.40 7.02
CA PRO A 47 5.01 -14.36 6.81
C PRO A 47 6.29 -14.08 7.58
N TYR A 48 6.48 -12.84 7.99
CA TYR A 48 7.64 -12.39 8.77
C TYR A 48 7.45 -12.55 10.28
N ARG A 49 6.40 -13.28 10.71
CA ARG A 49 5.99 -13.42 12.12
C ARG A 49 5.62 -12.09 12.80
N GLU A 50 5.45 -11.03 12.02
CA GLU A 50 4.81 -9.78 12.43
C GLU A 50 3.34 -9.81 12.06
N THR A 51 2.50 -9.06 12.78
CA THR A 51 1.11 -8.84 12.39
C THR A 51 1.03 -7.76 11.31
N TYR A 52 0.03 -7.85 10.42
CA TYR A 52 -0.19 -6.82 9.39
C TYR A 52 -0.53 -5.46 10.01
N HIS A 53 -1.19 -5.47 11.17
CA HIS A 53 -1.58 -4.27 11.92
C HIS A 53 -1.17 -4.36 13.38
N SER A 54 -1.08 -3.21 14.05
CA SER A 54 -0.80 -3.12 15.48
C SER A 54 -1.81 -3.87 16.35
N LEU A 55 -1.30 -4.64 17.32
CA LEU A 55 -2.13 -5.26 18.36
C LEU A 55 -2.81 -4.24 19.28
N ALA A 56 -2.37 -2.98 19.28
CA ALA A 56 -3.02 -1.90 20.02
C ALA A 56 -4.31 -1.39 19.36
N GLY A 57 -4.62 -1.85 18.15
CA GLY A 57 -5.85 -1.54 17.43
C GLY A 57 -5.57 -1.37 15.94
N ALA A 58 -6.08 -2.28 15.10
CA ALA A 58 -5.82 -2.22 13.66
C ALA A 58 -6.57 -1.06 13.00
N VAL A 59 -7.88 -0.97 13.23
CA VAL A 59 -8.71 0.11 12.68
C VAL A 59 -8.27 1.46 13.23
N THR A 60 -8.08 1.56 14.55
CA THR A 60 -7.66 2.81 15.21
C THR A 60 -6.32 3.32 14.68
N GLU A 61 -5.36 2.42 14.46
CA GLU A 61 -4.07 2.79 13.88
C GLU A 61 -4.22 3.25 12.43
N SER A 62 -4.92 2.49 11.59
CA SER A 62 -5.07 2.84 10.17
C SER A 62 -5.85 4.14 9.96
N GLU A 63 -6.93 4.35 10.71
CA GLU A 63 -7.71 5.60 10.69
C GLU A 63 -6.86 6.81 11.09
N TYR A 64 -5.97 6.66 12.06
CA TYR A 64 -5.12 7.78 12.46
C TYR A 64 -3.93 7.99 11.51
N VAL A 65 -3.14 6.95 11.24
CA VAL A 65 -1.87 7.06 10.50
C VAL A 65 -2.10 7.41 9.04
N TYR A 66 -2.95 6.65 8.36
CA TYR A 66 -3.09 6.75 6.90
C TYR A 66 -4.23 7.67 6.50
N ILE A 67 -5.35 7.61 7.23
CA ILE A 67 -6.51 8.43 6.89
C ILE A 67 -6.37 9.84 7.44
N ALA A 68 -6.30 10.03 8.77
CA ALA A 68 -6.25 11.36 9.37
C ALA A 68 -4.93 12.09 9.04
N CYS A 69 -3.79 11.48 9.33
CA CYS A 69 -2.50 12.12 9.13
C CYS A 69 -2.04 12.13 7.66
N GLY A 70 -2.63 11.29 6.80
CA GLY A 70 -2.26 11.18 5.38
C GLY A 70 -3.30 11.81 4.46
N LEU A 71 -4.36 11.07 4.17
CA LEU A 71 -5.37 11.45 3.18
C LEU A 71 -6.14 12.72 3.55
N ARG A 72 -6.70 12.81 4.77
CA ARG A 72 -7.43 13.99 5.23
C ARG A 72 -6.52 15.20 5.29
N PHE A 73 -5.30 15.05 5.83
CA PHE A 73 -4.31 16.13 5.82
C PHE A 73 -4.03 16.67 4.41
N PHE A 74 -3.85 15.80 3.41
CA PHE A 74 -3.67 16.22 2.02
C PHE A 74 -4.91 16.97 1.49
N ILE A 75 -6.10 16.42 1.75
CA ILE A 75 -7.37 17.03 1.32
C ILE A 75 -7.54 18.42 1.92
N GLU A 76 -7.43 18.54 3.24
CA GLU A 76 -7.61 19.79 3.99
C GLU A 76 -6.58 20.85 3.54
N SER A 77 -5.32 20.45 3.37
CA SER A 77 -4.26 21.34 2.88
C SER A 77 -4.54 21.82 1.46
N GLY A 78 -4.99 20.93 0.57
CA GLY A 78 -5.36 21.26 -0.80
C GLY A 78 -6.59 22.17 -0.90
N ILE A 79 -7.60 21.96 -0.03
CA ILE A 79 -8.77 22.84 0.07
C ILE A 79 -8.33 24.23 0.54
N ALA A 80 -7.56 24.32 1.62
CA ALA A 80 -7.10 25.59 2.17
C ALA A 80 -6.25 26.40 1.19
N ALA A 81 -5.45 25.71 0.37
CA ALA A 81 -4.62 26.33 -0.66
C ALA A 81 -5.36 26.57 -2.00
N GLY A 82 -6.58 26.05 -2.18
CA GLY A 82 -7.30 26.08 -3.46
C GLY A 82 -6.63 25.25 -4.57
N THR A 83 -5.88 24.21 -4.20
CA THR A 83 -5.08 23.36 -5.11
C THR A 83 -5.50 21.90 -5.11
N LEU A 84 -6.62 21.55 -4.45
CA LEU A 84 -7.11 20.18 -4.42
C LEU A 84 -7.43 19.68 -5.85
N PRO A 85 -6.87 18.53 -6.29
CA PRO A 85 -7.15 17.99 -7.61
C PRO A 85 -8.57 17.39 -7.68
N SER A 86 -9.11 17.29 -8.90
CA SER A 86 -10.35 16.55 -9.16
C SER A 86 -10.20 15.04 -8.97
N VAL A 87 -8.98 14.50 -9.12
CA VAL A 87 -8.67 13.09 -8.83
C VAL A 87 -7.46 12.99 -7.91
N ILE A 88 -7.69 12.44 -6.72
CA ILE A 88 -6.68 12.18 -5.70
C ILE A 88 -6.10 10.79 -5.95
N HIS A 89 -4.93 10.76 -6.59
CA HIS A 89 -4.15 9.53 -6.75
C HIS A 89 -3.42 9.11 -5.47
N ILE A 90 -3.76 7.93 -4.94
CA ILE A 90 -3.14 7.31 -3.77
C ILE A 90 -2.31 6.11 -4.23
N LEU A 91 -1.11 5.94 -3.67
CA LEU A 91 -0.29 4.73 -3.79
C LEU A 91 -0.08 4.08 -2.43
N GLU A 92 -0.54 2.85 -2.27
CA GLU A 92 -0.26 2.01 -1.12
C GLU A 92 0.82 0.98 -1.44
N MET A 93 1.81 0.92 -0.57
CA MET A 93 2.85 -0.10 -0.57
C MET A 93 2.43 -1.23 0.37
N GLY A 94 1.84 -2.28 -0.19
CA GLY A 94 1.28 -3.41 0.54
C GLY A 94 -0.23 -3.26 0.73
N LEU A 95 -1.03 -3.85 -0.17
CA LEU A 95 -2.49 -3.90 0.03
C LEU A 95 -2.84 -4.65 1.33
N GLY A 96 -2.09 -5.72 1.63
CA GLY A 96 -2.21 -6.55 2.80
C GLY A 96 -3.63 -7.01 3.07
N THR A 97 -4.18 -6.55 4.19
CA THR A 97 -5.55 -6.87 4.61
C THR A 97 -6.63 -6.07 3.88
N GLY A 98 -6.27 -5.08 3.06
CA GLY A 98 -7.21 -4.18 2.39
C GLY A 98 -7.77 -3.09 3.31
N LEU A 99 -7.35 -3.01 4.58
CA LEU A 99 -7.93 -2.10 5.57
C LEU A 99 -7.78 -0.62 5.18
N ASN A 100 -6.59 -0.19 4.75
CA ASN A 100 -6.40 1.23 4.41
C ASN A 100 -7.22 1.64 3.17
N ALA A 101 -7.30 0.76 2.16
CA ALA A 101 -8.18 0.97 1.00
C ALA A 101 -9.66 1.03 1.39
N PHE A 102 -10.08 0.14 2.31
CA PHE A 102 -11.44 0.11 2.85
C PHE A 102 -11.79 1.37 3.64
N LEU A 103 -10.87 1.89 4.44
CA LEU A 103 -11.10 3.14 5.15
C LEU A 103 -11.09 4.34 4.19
N ALA A 104 -10.14 4.39 3.24
CA ALA A 104 -10.03 5.46 2.26
C ALA A 104 -11.28 5.59 1.37
N CYS A 105 -11.94 4.49 1.01
CA CYS A 105 -13.15 4.54 0.20
C CYS A 105 -14.40 5.00 0.97
N LYS A 106 -14.32 5.04 2.32
CA LYS A 106 -15.37 5.54 3.21
C LYS A 106 -15.20 7.03 3.52
N GLU A 107 -14.12 7.64 3.07
CA GLU A 107 -13.85 9.05 3.31
C GLU A 107 -14.85 9.95 2.59
N GLU A 108 -15.30 10.98 3.29
CA GLU A 108 -16.11 12.03 2.72
C GLU A 108 -15.23 12.95 1.87
N LEU A 109 -15.49 12.94 0.56
CA LEU A 109 -14.79 13.78 -0.40
C LEU A 109 -15.60 15.03 -0.73
N PRO A 110 -14.93 16.18 -0.99
CA PRO A 110 -15.56 17.29 -1.67
C PRO A 110 -16.26 16.82 -2.95
N ASN A 111 -17.39 17.43 -3.30
CA ASN A 111 -18.20 17.01 -4.46
C ASN A 111 -17.45 17.02 -5.80
N THR A 112 -16.33 17.74 -5.87
CA THR A 112 -15.49 17.89 -7.06
C THR A 112 -14.35 16.87 -7.16
N SER A 113 -14.19 15.99 -6.17
CA SER A 113 -13.02 15.12 -6.06
C SER A 113 -13.39 13.64 -5.98
N GLU A 114 -12.57 12.83 -6.63
CA GLU A 114 -12.62 11.37 -6.62
C GLU A 114 -11.28 10.80 -6.15
N ILE A 115 -11.25 9.54 -5.70
CA ILE A 115 -10.00 8.82 -5.39
C ILE A 115 -9.71 7.79 -6.48
N PHE A 116 -8.46 7.82 -6.96
CA PHE A 116 -7.86 6.72 -7.68
C PHE A 116 -6.82 6.04 -6.79
N TYR A 117 -7.15 4.86 -6.27
CA TYR A 117 -6.32 4.11 -5.34
C TYR A 117 -5.51 3.04 -6.07
N ARG A 118 -4.19 3.09 -5.94
CA ARG A 118 -3.28 2.08 -6.46
C ARG A 118 -2.63 1.34 -5.30
N ALA A 119 -2.70 0.01 -5.32
CA ALA A 119 -2.03 -0.81 -4.31
C ALA A 119 -1.07 -1.80 -4.97
N VAL A 120 0.13 -1.94 -4.41
CA VAL A 120 1.09 -2.98 -4.79
C VAL A 120 1.08 -4.07 -3.73
N GLU A 121 0.91 -5.33 -4.12
CA GLU A 121 0.93 -6.46 -3.20
C GLU A 121 1.67 -7.65 -3.80
N LYS A 122 2.73 -8.10 -3.13
CA LYS A 122 3.53 -9.22 -3.60
C LYS A 122 2.84 -10.55 -3.32
N TYR A 123 2.15 -10.63 -2.18
CA TYR A 123 1.58 -11.86 -1.64
C TYR A 123 0.16 -11.63 -1.11
N PRO A 124 -0.85 -11.57 -1.99
CA PRO A 124 -2.22 -11.33 -1.56
C PRO A 124 -2.73 -12.41 -0.61
N LEU A 125 -3.45 -11.99 0.43
CA LEU A 125 -4.09 -12.91 1.36
C LEU A 125 -5.16 -13.76 0.65
N LEU A 126 -5.37 -14.97 1.18
CA LEU A 126 -6.43 -15.86 0.71
C LEU A 126 -7.81 -15.30 1.08
N PRO A 127 -8.85 -15.51 0.24
CA PRO A 127 -10.22 -15.09 0.55
C PRO A 127 -10.71 -15.56 1.92
N GLU A 128 -10.36 -16.80 2.30
CA GLU A 128 -10.70 -17.41 3.59
C GLU A 128 -10.21 -16.60 4.80
N ILE A 129 -9.10 -15.87 4.65
CA ILE A 129 -8.58 -14.97 5.69
C ILE A 129 -9.30 -13.64 5.63
N THR A 130 -9.42 -13.04 4.43
CA THR A 130 -10.00 -11.70 4.28
C THR A 130 -11.48 -11.68 4.67
N ASP A 131 -12.25 -12.71 4.34
CA ASP A 131 -13.66 -12.83 4.73
C ASP A 131 -13.88 -12.91 6.26
N ARG A 132 -12.83 -13.29 7.00
CA ARG A 132 -12.88 -13.45 8.46
C ARG A 132 -12.33 -12.25 9.23
N LEU A 133 -11.75 -11.24 8.57
CA LEU A 133 -11.18 -10.05 9.23
C LEU A 133 -12.23 -9.18 9.92
N GLY A 134 -13.47 -9.16 9.41
CA GLY A 134 -14.61 -8.56 10.10
C GLY A 134 -14.56 -7.04 10.27
N TYR A 135 -13.85 -6.30 9.40
CA TYR A 135 -13.78 -4.83 9.49
C TYR A 135 -15.09 -4.11 9.14
N ALA A 136 -15.96 -4.76 8.36
CA ALA A 136 -17.24 -4.21 7.95
C ALA A 136 -18.29 -4.36 9.06
N LYS A 137 -19.05 -3.30 9.33
CA LYS A 137 -20.08 -3.31 10.39
C LYS A 137 -21.45 -3.85 9.95
N ASP A 138 -21.73 -3.82 8.64
CA ASP A 138 -23.01 -4.19 8.06
C ASP A 138 -22.82 -4.87 6.68
N SER A 139 -23.93 -5.30 6.05
CA SER A 139 -23.90 -6.01 4.77
C SER A 139 -23.40 -5.16 3.61
N VAL A 140 -23.61 -3.84 3.65
CA VAL A 140 -23.18 -2.92 2.59
C VAL A 140 -21.66 -2.75 2.67
N GLU A 141 -21.15 -2.45 3.88
CA GLU A 141 -19.72 -2.37 4.12
C GLU A 141 -19.02 -3.71 3.82
N LYS A 142 -19.69 -4.84 4.09
CA LYS A 142 -19.13 -6.18 3.79
C LYS A 142 -18.98 -6.39 2.29
N ALA A 143 -19.99 -6.05 1.49
CA ALA A 143 -19.91 -6.15 0.03
C ALA A 143 -18.82 -5.24 -0.54
N LEU A 144 -18.68 -4.04 0.02
CA LEU A 144 -17.62 -3.11 -0.33
C LEU A 144 -16.24 -3.71 -0.02
N PHE A 145 -16.03 -4.19 1.20
CA PHE A 145 -14.76 -4.77 1.62
C PHE A 145 -14.39 -6.00 0.78
N GLN A 146 -15.37 -6.86 0.48
CA GLN A 146 -15.17 -8.01 -0.40
C GLN A 146 -14.76 -7.60 -1.81
N SER A 147 -15.28 -6.49 -2.33
CA SER A 147 -14.97 -5.97 -3.67
C SER A 147 -13.49 -5.58 -3.82
N ILE A 148 -12.86 -5.08 -2.74
CA ILE A 148 -11.42 -4.80 -2.69
C ILE A 148 -10.59 -6.06 -3.01
N HIS A 149 -11.02 -7.22 -2.50
CA HIS A 149 -10.30 -8.48 -2.68
C HIS A 149 -10.71 -9.26 -3.93
N SER A 150 -11.99 -9.24 -4.31
CA SER A 150 -12.53 -10.02 -5.45
C SER A 150 -12.33 -9.37 -6.82
N GLY A 151 -12.11 -8.05 -6.88
CA GLY A 151 -11.91 -7.35 -8.15
C GLY A 151 -10.64 -7.79 -8.92
N PRO A 152 -10.52 -7.40 -10.20
CA PRO A 152 -9.41 -7.82 -11.05
C PRO A 152 -8.05 -7.30 -10.57
N TRP A 153 -6.98 -8.02 -10.94
CA TRP A 153 -5.61 -7.58 -10.78
C TRP A 153 -5.11 -6.99 -12.10
N GLY A 154 -4.26 -5.96 -12.03
CA GLY A 154 -3.63 -5.38 -13.22
C GLY A 154 -4.45 -4.33 -13.97
N SER A 155 -5.75 -4.20 -13.68
CA SER A 155 -6.63 -3.19 -14.26
C SER A 155 -7.37 -2.38 -13.19
N PRO A 156 -7.71 -1.11 -13.46
CA PRO A 156 -8.57 -0.32 -12.58
C PRO A 156 -10.03 -0.81 -12.65
N TYR A 157 -10.74 -0.70 -11.53
CA TYR A 157 -12.17 -0.99 -11.43
C TYR A 157 -12.82 -0.14 -10.32
N PRO A 158 -14.09 0.25 -10.47
CA PRO A 158 -14.79 1.03 -9.45
C PRO A 158 -15.12 0.17 -8.23
N ILE A 159 -14.94 0.73 -7.04
CA ILE A 159 -15.47 0.20 -5.76
C ILE A 159 -16.72 0.98 -5.37
N THR A 160 -16.70 2.30 -5.57
CA THR A 160 -17.84 3.21 -5.43
C THR A 160 -17.84 4.18 -6.61
N GLU A 161 -18.86 5.05 -6.71
CA GLU A 161 -18.93 6.08 -7.76
C GLU A 161 -17.71 7.02 -7.76
N ARG A 162 -17.12 7.28 -6.59
CA ARG A 162 -15.99 8.22 -6.42
C ARG A 162 -14.69 7.54 -5.98
N PHE A 163 -14.61 6.22 -6.10
CA PHE A 163 -13.42 5.46 -5.71
C PHE A 163 -13.13 4.35 -6.72
N THR A 164 -12.00 4.49 -7.41
CA THR A 164 -11.46 3.47 -8.32
C THR A 164 -10.26 2.79 -7.67
N LEU A 165 -10.24 1.46 -7.64
CA LEU A 165 -9.12 0.66 -7.15
C LEU A 165 -8.37 0.02 -8.33
N CYS A 166 -7.05 0.04 -8.28
CA CYS A 166 -6.20 -0.76 -9.14
C CYS A 166 -5.09 -1.44 -8.32
N LYS A 167 -5.24 -2.74 -8.11
CA LYS A 167 -4.29 -3.56 -7.36
C LYS A 167 -3.37 -4.34 -8.29
N LEU A 168 -2.09 -4.33 -7.98
CA LEU A 168 -1.03 -4.92 -8.79
C LEU A 168 -0.31 -6.01 -8.01
N ARG A 169 -0.23 -7.20 -8.60
CA ARG A 169 0.50 -8.32 -7.99
C ARG A 169 1.96 -8.23 -8.39
N CYS A 170 2.75 -7.48 -7.65
CA CYS A 170 4.17 -7.29 -7.94
C CYS A 170 4.99 -7.03 -6.67
N ASP A 171 6.31 -7.20 -6.79
CA ASP A 171 7.25 -6.77 -5.77
C ASP A 171 7.43 -5.25 -5.87
N PHE A 172 7.38 -4.55 -4.74
CA PHE A 172 7.60 -3.11 -4.71
C PHE A 172 9.00 -2.73 -5.22
N LEU A 173 10.03 -3.54 -4.94
CA LEU A 173 11.40 -3.27 -5.39
C LEU A 173 11.57 -3.36 -6.92
N THR A 174 10.60 -3.95 -7.62
CA THR A 174 10.56 -4.01 -9.08
C THR A 174 9.39 -3.24 -9.67
N PHE A 175 8.65 -2.50 -8.83
CA PHE A 175 7.50 -1.71 -9.24
C PHE A 175 7.95 -0.52 -10.09
N LYS A 176 7.70 -0.62 -11.40
CA LYS A 176 8.04 0.40 -12.40
C LYS A 176 6.82 0.65 -13.28
N PRO A 177 5.82 1.38 -12.78
CA PRO A 177 4.63 1.67 -13.55
C PRO A 177 5.00 2.56 -14.74
N THR A 178 4.52 2.22 -15.94
CA THR A 178 4.67 3.10 -17.10
C THR A 178 3.46 4.03 -17.19
N HIS A 179 3.70 5.32 -17.43
CA HIS A 179 2.66 6.32 -17.70
C HIS A 179 1.53 6.40 -16.65
N ILE A 180 1.86 6.43 -15.36
CA ILE A 180 0.85 6.72 -14.33
C ILE A 180 0.76 8.23 -14.03
N PRO A 181 -0.44 8.71 -13.65
CA PRO A 181 -0.60 10.07 -13.13
C PRO A 181 0.25 10.33 -11.89
N ALA A 182 0.46 11.61 -11.58
CA ALA A 182 1.19 12.02 -10.39
C ALA A 182 0.46 11.53 -9.12
N VAL A 183 1.22 10.92 -8.21
CA VAL A 183 0.75 10.39 -6.92
C VAL A 183 0.78 11.52 -5.90
N HIS A 184 -0.35 11.71 -5.23
CA HIS A 184 -0.54 12.77 -4.24
C HIS A 184 -0.38 12.26 -2.80
N VAL A 185 -0.79 11.03 -2.53
CA VAL A 185 -0.72 10.43 -1.19
C VAL A 185 -0.06 9.06 -1.29
N VAL A 186 0.89 8.79 -0.41
CA VAL A 186 1.56 7.49 -0.28
C VAL A 186 1.27 6.91 1.10
N PHE A 187 0.61 5.75 1.12
CA PHE A 187 0.50 4.92 2.31
C PHE A 187 1.67 3.93 2.32
N TYR A 188 2.71 4.26 3.10
CA TYR A 188 3.91 3.46 3.19
C TYR A 188 3.74 2.41 4.30
N ASP A 189 3.06 1.31 3.96
CA ASP A 189 2.61 0.27 4.90
C ASP A 189 3.28 -1.09 4.66
N ALA A 190 4.61 -1.07 4.67
CA ALA A 190 5.42 -2.28 4.64
C ALA A 190 5.56 -2.91 6.03
N PHE A 191 5.95 -4.18 6.10
CA PHE A 191 6.40 -4.74 7.38
C PHE A 191 7.65 -4.01 7.89
N SER A 192 7.91 -4.15 9.19
CA SER A 192 8.82 -3.25 9.88
C SER A 192 10.24 -3.26 9.28
N PRO A 193 11.03 -2.18 9.50
CA PRO A 193 12.42 -2.15 9.08
C PRO A 193 13.27 -3.29 9.61
N ALA A 194 12.86 -3.93 10.72
CA ALA A 194 13.59 -5.05 11.30
C ALA A 194 13.47 -6.32 10.44
N VAL A 195 12.32 -6.55 9.80
CA VAL A 195 12.04 -7.77 9.02
C VAL A 195 12.12 -7.55 7.52
N GLN A 196 11.91 -6.33 7.04
CA GLN A 196 12.00 -5.97 5.62
C GLN A 196 12.87 -4.72 5.38
N PRO A 197 14.14 -4.68 5.84
CA PRO A 197 14.98 -3.47 5.79
C PRO A 197 15.17 -2.88 4.39
N LEU A 198 15.18 -3.71 3.35
CA LEU A 198 15.32 -3.28 1.96
C LEU A 198 14.16 -2.39 1.49
N LEU A 199 12.99 -2.51 2.11
CA LEU A 199 11.83 -1.67 1.83
C LEU A 199 11.91 -0.33 2.55
N TRP A 200 12.97 0.01 3.27
CA TRP A 200 13.11 1.26 4.01
C TRP A 200 14.37 2.02 3.60
N THR A 201 14.83 1.79 2.37
CA THR A 201 16.02 2.40 1.79
C THR A 201 15.65 3.47 0.78
N GLU A 202 16.63 4.30 0.44
CA GLU A 202 16.51 5.27 -0.66
C GLU A 202 16.17 4.59 -1.99
N SER A 203 16.82 3.45 -2.29
CA SER A 203 16.57 2.70 -3.52
C SER A 203 15.13 2.19 -3.67
N ALA A 204 14.46 1.87 -2.55
CA ALA A 204 13.05 1.53 -2.55
C ALA A 204 12.18 2.76 -2.84
N LEU A 205 12.43 3.88 -2.14
CA LEU A 205 11.69 5.12 -2.38
C LEU A 205 11.86 5.66 -3.81
N LEU A 206 13.04 5.49 -4.40
CA LEU A 206 13.30 5.85 -5.80
C LEU A 206 12.44 5.08 -6.80
N GLN A 207 11.81 3.96 -6.43
CA GLN A 207 10.84 3.29 -7.30
C GLN A 207 9.57 4.13 -7.50
N ILE A 208 9.20 4.95 -6.51
CA ILE A 208 7.97 5.75 -6.55
C ILE A 208 8.24 7.24 -6.71
N PHE A 209 9.42 7.71 -6.29
CA PHE A 209 9.79 9.13 -6.28
C PHE A 209 9.52 9.88 -7.60
N PRO A 210 9.84 9.33 -8.79
CA PRO A 210 9.59 10.02 -10.06
C PRO A 210 8.11 10.31 -10.36
N TYR A 211 7.20 9.59 -9.70
CA TYR A 211 5.75 9.72 -9.91
C TYR A 211 5.09 10.60 -8.85
N LEU A 212 5.82 11.09 -7.85
CA LEU A 212 5.24 11.90 -6.79
C LEU A 212 4.99 13.33 -7.26
N ALA A 213 3.78 13.83 -6.99
CA ALA A 213 3.42 15.22 -7.18
C ALA A 213 4.22 16.12 -6.22
N THR A 214 4.47 17.36 -6.60
CA THR A 214 4.88 18.38 -5.63
C THR A 214 3.80 18.51 -4.56
N GLY A 215 4.19 18.56 -3.29
CA GLY A 215 3.26 18.54 -2.16
C GLY A 215 2.71 17.15 -1.83
N ALA A 216 3.22 16.08 -2.46
CA ALA A 216 2.78 14.72 -2.13
C ALA A 216 3.06 14.38 -0.66
N VAL A 217 2.07 13.74 -0.02
CA VAL A 217 2.10 13.36 1.38
C VAL A 217 2.40 11.87 1.51
N LEU A 218 3.50 11.52 2.17
CA LEU A 218 3.83 10.16 2.57
C LEU A 218 3.56 9.98 4.06
N THR A 219 2.86 8.90 4.42
CA THR A 219 2.61 8.54 5.82
C THR A 219 2.99 7.10 6.11
N THR A 220 3.46 6.85 7.33
CA THR A 220 3.80 5.52 7.81
C THR A 220 3.74 5.43 9.33
N TYR A 221 3.42 4.24 9.84
CA TYR A 221 3.50 3.97 11.27
C TYR A 221 4.95 3.98 11.80
N SER A 222 5.94 3.82 10.92
CA SER A 222 7.35 3.64 11.29
C SER A 222 8.10 4.97 11.34
N CYS A 223 8.61 5.35 12.50
CA CYS A 223 9.34 6.60 12.70
C CYS A 223 10.84 6.36 12.97
N THR A 224 11.50 5.51 12.18
CA THR A 224 12.95 5.28 12.35
C THR A 224 13.78 6.47 11.87
N GLY A 225 14.86 6.78 12.59
CA GLY A 225 15.74 7.89 12.24
C GLY A 225 16.47 7.71 10.90
N SER A 226 16.77 6.47 10.51
CA SER A 226 17.34 6.16 9.19
C SER A 226 16.37 6.48 8.06
N PHE A 227 15.13 6.00 8.14
CA PHE A 227 14.14 6.24 7.09
C PHE A 227 13.77 7.72 6.96
N ARG A 228 13.67 8.44 8.10
CA ARG A 228 13.49 9.89 8.10
C ARG A 228 14.59 10.61 7.32
N ARG A 229 15.85 10.27 7.56
CA ARG A 229 16.99 10.87 6.82
C ARG A 229 16.94 10.57 5.33
N VAL A 230 16.52 9.36 4.95
CA VAL A 230 16.33 9.02 3.53
C VAL A 230 15.28 9.94 2.89
N LEU A 231 14.13 10.13 3.56
CA LEU A 231 13.08 11.04 3.08
C LEU A 231 13.60 12.48 2.97
N GLU A 232 14.32 12.98 3.97
CA GLU A 232 14.92 14.33 3.95
C GLU A 232 15.91 14.51 2.79
N THR A 233 16.76 13.51 2.51
CA THR A 233 17.69 13.53 1.36
C THR A 233 16.94 13.60 0.01
N LEU A 234 15.75 13.01 -0.08
CA LEU A 234 14.89 13.07 -1.27
C LEU A 234 14.05 14.35 -1.35
N GLY A 235 14.26 15.32 -0.46
CA GLY A 235 13.57 16.62 -0.50
C GLY A 235 12.22 16.62 0.21
N PHE A 236 11.93 15.63 1.07
CA PHE A 236 10.76 15.70 1.92
C PHE A 236 11.03 16.52 3.18
N THR A 237 10.08 17.39 3.51
CA THR A 237 9.96 17.93 4.87
C THR A 237 9.28 16.88 5.75
N THR A 238 9.96 16.45 6.82
CA THR A 238 9.46 15.37 7.70
C THR A 238 8.95 15.90 9.03
N GLU A 239 7.86 15.31 9.51
CA GLU A 239 7.21 15.66 10.77
C GLU A 239 6.93 14.40 11.58
N ARG A 240 7.30 14.43 12.86
CA ARG A 240 6.98 13.35 13.80
C ARG A 240 5.68 13.69 14.51
N LEU A 241 4.69 12.83 14.34
CA LEU A 241 3.38 13.01 14.97
C LEU A 241 3.26 12.06 16.18
N PRO A 242 2.42 12.37 17.18
CA PRO A 242 2.10 11.44 18.26
C PRO A 242 1.61 10.11 17.68
N GLY A 243 2.08 8.98 18.22
CA GLY A 243 1.61 7.66 17.79
C GLY A 243 0.34 7.19 18.51
N THR A 244 -0.22 6.07 18.06
CA THR A 244 -1.36 5.40 18.70
C THR A 244 -0.93 4.23 19.59
N GLY A 245 -1.71 3.97 20.64
CA GLY A 245 -1.48 2.83 21.55
C GLY A 245 -0.10 2.87 22.21
N LYS A 246 0.73 1.86 21.92
CA LYS A 246 2.11 1.77 22.48
C LYS A 246 3.17 2.49 21.65
N LYS A 247 2.85 2.92 20.42
CA LYS A 247 3.82 3.61 19.55
C LYS A 247 3.96 5.05 20.00
N ARG A 248 5.20 5.50 20.21
CA ARG A 248 5.47 6.89 20.65
C ARG A 248 5.23 7.91 19.54
N GLN A 249 5.65 7.58 18.32
CA GLN A 249 5.64 8.50 17.20
C GLN A 249 5.36 7.75 15.90
N ILE A 250 4.68 8.43 14.98
CA ILE A 250 4.53 8.04 13.57
C ILE A 250 5.17 9.12 12.70
N LEU A 251 5.30 8.86 11.40
CA LEU A 251 5.97 9.75 10.47
C LEU A 251 5.04 10.21 9.36
N ARG A 252 5.00 11.52 9.16
CA ARG A 252 4.47 12.16 7.96
C ARG A 252 5.60 12.89 7.26
N ALA A 253 5.58 12.88 5.92
CA ALA A 253 6.56 13.56 5.10
C ALA A 253 5.85 14.22 3.91
N VAL A 254 6.19 15.47 3.62
CA VAL A 254 5.61 16.22 2.49
C VAL A 254 6.72 16.56 1.51
N LEU A 255 6.54 16.19 0.24
CA LEU A 255 7.51 16.47 -0.80
C LEU A 255 7.52 17.96 -1.16
N THR A 256 8.51 18.68 -0.66
CA THR A 256 8.77 20.08 -0.95
C THR A 256 9.86 20.13 -2.01
N ARG A 257 9.51 20.33 -3.29
CA ARG A 257 10.55 20.52 -4.31
C ARG A 257 11.22 21.88 -4.06
N SER A 258 12.48 21.85 -3.66
CA SER A 258 13.40 23.00 -3.70
C SER A 258 13.74 23.37 -5.14
#